data_AF-A0A434EHT8-F1
#
_entry.id   AF-A0A434EHT8-F1
#
_cell.length_a   1.000
_cell.length_b   1.000
_cell.length_c   1.000
_cell.angle_alpha   90.00
_cell.angle_beta   90.00
_cell.angle_gamma   90.00
#
_symmetry.space_group_name_H-M   'P 1'
#
loop_
_entity.id
_entity.type
_entity.pdbx_description
1 polymer ?
#
loop_
_entity_poly.entity_id
_entity_poly.type
_entity_poly.pdbx_seq_one_letter_code
_entity_poly.pdbx_strand_id
1 'polypeptide(L)'
;VLEGRSSIDESMITGEPLPVEKVEGDALTGGTLNKNGALIMRAEKVGAETTLARIVDLVAKAQRSRAPIQGLADRVSFYFVPAVVLVAIVAFIAWAVFGP
;
A
#
# COMPACT_ATOMS: atom_id res chain seq x y z
N VAL A 1 -24.70 18.40 4.78
CA VAL A 1 -25.56 18.36 5.98
C VAL A 1 -26.96 18.74 5.54
N LEU A 2 -27.98 18.04 6.02
CA LEU A 2 -29.38 18.41 5.78
C LEU A 2 -29.89 19.36 6.85
N GLU A 3 -29.67 19.05 8.12
CA GLU A 3 -30.08 19.90 9.26
C GLU A 3 -29.05 19.82 10.39
N GLY A 4 -28.93 20.92 11.14
CA GLY A 4 -28.10 21.02 12.34
C GLY A 4 -26.72 21.66 12.12
N ARG A 5 -26.01 21.86 13.23
CA ARG A 5 -24.65 22.42 13.27
C ARG A 5 -23.83 21.65 14.30
N SER A 6 -22.60 21.33 13.92
CA SER A 6 -21.64 20.66 14.81
C SER A 6 -20.21 20.90 14.37
N SER A 7 -19.26 20.66 15.28
CA SER A 7 -17.84 20.58 14.96
C SER A 7 -17.44 19.13 14.64
N ILE A 8 -16.74 18.94 13.53
CA ILE A 8 -16.24 17.63 13.10
C ILE A 8 -14.72 17.63 13.10
N ASP A 9 -14.16 16.61 13.74
CA ASP A 9 -12.73 16.33 13.77
C ASP A 9 -12.38 15.41 12.59
N GLU A 10 -11.71 16.02 11.60
CA GLU A 10 -11.26 15.36 10.37
C GLU A 10 -9.77 14.94 10.45
N SER A 11 -9.13 15.06 11.62
CA SER A 11 -7.68 14.86 11.79
C SER A 11 -7.18 13.48 11.34
N MET A 12 -8.00 12.44 11.52
CA MET A 12 -7.68 11.06 11.14
C MET A 12 -7.54 10.85 9.62
N ILE A 13 -8.11 11.73 8.80
CA ILE A 13 -8.11 11.60 7.33
C ILE A 13 -7.31 12.73 6.68
N THR A 14 -7.51 13.97 7.13
CA THR A 14 -6.89 15.15 6.52
C THR A 14 -5.53 15.50 7.14
N GLY A 15 -5.30 15.10 8.40
CA GLY A 15 -4.15 15.52 9.20
C GLY A 15 -4.32 16.90 9.86
N GLU A 16 -5.42 17.62 9.60
CA GLU A 16 -5.69 18.92 10.20
C GLU A 16 -6.11 18.76 11.67
N PRO A 17 -5.41 19.38 12.65
CA PRO A 17 -5.62 19.12 14.07
C PRO A 17 -6.86 19.82 14.65
N LEU A 18 -7.35 20.88 14.00
CA LEU A 18 -8.48 21.67 14.48
C LEU A 18 -9.80 21.11 13.92
N PRO A 19 -10.81 20.88 14.78
CA PRO A 19 -12.14 20.54 14.30
C PRO A 19 -12.71 21.63 13.39
N VAL A 20 -13.36 21.19 12.31
CA VAL A 20 -13.99 22.05 11.32
C VAL A 20 -15.48 22.16 11.65
N GLU A 21 -16.02 23.37 11.71
CA GLU A 21 -17.46 23.55 11.84
C GLU A 21 -18.18 23.14 10.56
N LYS A 22 -19.30 22.44 10.72
CA LYS A 22 -20.18 22.01 9.65
C LYS A 22 -21.58 22.53 9.91
N VAL A 23 -22.13 23.20 8.91
CA VAL A 23 -23.50 23.72 8.88
C VAL A 23 -24.27 23.09 7.71
N GLU A 24 -25.56 23.40 7.60
CA GLU A 24 -26.41 22.97 6.50
C GLU A 24 -25.78 23.26 5.13
N GLY A 25 -25.85 22.28 4.24
CA GLY A 25 -25.19 22.34 2.92
C GLY A 25 -23.75 21.80 2.91
N ASP A 26 -23.04 21.74 4.04
CA ASP A 26 -21.63 21.32 4.03
C ASP A 26 -21.43 19.83 3.77
N ALA A 27 -20.37 19.48 3.04
CA ALA A 27 -19.99 18.10 2.83
C ALA A 27 -19.38 17.49 4.10
N LEU A 28 -19.74 16.22 4.33
CA LEU A 28 -19.22 15.40 5.43
C LEU A 28 -18.38 14.25 4.88
N THR A 29 -17.24 13.99 5.51
CA THR A 29 -16.37 12.88 5.12
C THR A 29 -16.65 11.68 6.04
N GLY A 30 -16.98 10.53 5.47
CA GLY A 30 -17.16 9.30 6.26
C GLY A 30 -15.87 8.87 6.94
N GLY A 31 -15.94 8.50 8.22
CA GLY A 31 -14.78 8.10 9.03
C GLY A 31 -14.19 9.22 9.91
N THR A 32 -14.80 10.40 9.93
CA THR A 32 -14.45 11.51 10.83
C THR A 32 -15.28 11.46 12.12
N LEU A 33 -14.86 12.20 13.15
CA LEU A 33 -15.53 12.20 14.45
C LEU A 33 -16.39 13.45 14.63
N ASN A 34 -17.70 13.27 14.77
CA ASN A 34 -18.59 14.34 15.20
C ASN A 34 -18.35 14.64 16.69
N LYS A 35 -18.12 15.91 17.04
CA LYS A 35 -17.88 16.34 18.43
C LYS A 35 -19.17 16.86 19.05
N ASN A 36 -19.42 18.17 18.94
CA ASN A 36 -20.45 18.86 19.72
C ASN A 36 -21.63 19.25 18.83
N GLY A 37 -22.66 18.40 18.80
CA GLY A 37 -23.90 18.69 18.08
C GLY A 37 -24.51 17.44 17.45
N ALA A 38 -25.76 17.59 17.00
CA ALA A 38 -26.45 16.58 16.21
C ALA A 38 -26.58 17.09 14.77
N LEU A 39 -26.37 16.20 13.81
CA LEU A 39 -26.49 16.49 12.39
C LEU A 39 -27.41 15.45 11.75
N ILE A 40 -28.36 15.92 10.96
CA ILE A 40 -29.04 15.08 9.97
C ILE A 40 -28.25 15.20 8.68
N MET A 41 -27.84 14.08 8.10
CA MET A 41 -27.04 14.06 6.88
C MET A 41 -27.66 13.15 5.82
N ARG A 42 -27.44 13.52 4.56
CA ARG A 42 -27.72 12.65 3.41
C ARG A 42 -26.46 11.87 3.08
N ALA A 43 -26.58 10.55 2.94
CA ALA A 43 -25.48 9.73 2.46
C ALA A 43 -25.35 9.90 0.92
N GLU A 44 -24.29 10.57 0.47
CA GLU A 44 -24.01 10.74 -0.97
C GLU A 44 -23.21 9.58 -1.56
N LYS A 45 -22.22 9.08 -0.80
CA LYS A 45 -21.34 7.97 -1.19
C LYS A 45 -21.30 6.96 -0.05
N VAL A 46 -21.51 5.68 -0.36
CA VAL A 46 -21.58 4.59 0.62
C VAL A 46 -20.71 3.41 0.20
N GLY A 47 -20.30 2.60 1.18
CA GLY A 47 -19.48 1.41 0.92
C GLY A 47 -18.16 1.72 0.21
N ALA A 48 -17.93 1.07 -0.92
CA ALA A 48 -16.70 1.18 -1.72
C ALA A 48 -16.47 2.58 -2.31
N GLU A 49 -17.51 3.42 -2.38
CA GLU A 49 -17.40 4.76 -2.95
C GLU A 49 -16.91 5.81 -1.95
N THR A 50 -16.84 5.46 -0.66
CA THR A 50 -16.38 6.37 0.40
C THR A 50 -14.90 6.73 0.23
N THR A 51 -14.52 7.91 0.71
CA THR A 51 -13.12 8.36 0.71
C THR A 51 -12.21 7.38 1.43
N LEU A 52 -12.64 6.85 2.58
CA LEU A 52 -11.88 5.87 3.34
C LEU A 52 -11.67 4.56 2.56
N ALA A 53 -12.71 4.03 1.90
CA ALA A 53 -12.57 2.83 1.06
C ALA A 53 -11.61 3.04 -0.10
N ARG A 54 -11.62 4.23 -0.73
CA ARG A 54 -10.65 4.60 -1.77
C ARG A 54 -9.22 4.65 -1.22
N ILE A 55 -9.00 5.22 -0.03
CA ILE A 55 -7.68 5.24 0.61
C ILE A 55 -7.19 3.81 0.87
N VAL A 56 -8.04 2.94 1.42
CA VAL A 56 -7.70 1.53 1.66
C VAL A 56 -7.30 0.81 0.37
N ASP A 57 -8.07 1.00 -0.72
CA ASP A 57 -7.74 0.43 -2.03
C ASP A 57 -6.42 0.96 -2.60
N LEU A 58 -6.18 2.27 -2.48
CA LEU A 58 -4.90 2.89 -2.91
C LEU A 58 -3.71 2.31 -2.14
N VAL A 59 -3.82 2.16 -0.82
CA VAL A 59 -2.78 1.55 0.01
C VAL A 59 -2.57 0.09 -0.38
N ALA A 60 -3.64 -0.69 -0.57
CA ALA A 60 -3.56 -2.08 -0.98
C ALA A 60 -2.91 -2.26 -2.38
N LYS A 61 -3.14 -1.32 -3.30
CA LYS A 61 -2.48 -1.28 -4.61
C LYS A 61 -0.99 -0.94 -4.47
N ALA A 62 -0.66 0.05 -3.65
CA ALA A 62 0.73 0.46 -3.41
C ALA A 62 1.56 -0.68 -2.77
N GLN A 63 1.00 -1.39 -1.80
CA GLN A 63 1.65 -2.53 -1.15
C GLN A 63 1.97 -3.68 -2.12
N ARG A 64 1.09 -3.92 -3.10
CA ARG A 64 1.32 -4.91 -4.17
C ARG A 64 2.38 -4.48 -5.18
N SER A 65 2.70 -3.18 -5.27
CA SER A 65 3.69 -2.65 -6.22
C SER A 65 5.14 -2.72 -5.73
N ARG A 66 5.42 -3.35 -4.59
CA ARG A 66 6.79 -3.49 -4.06
C ARG A 66 7.72 -4.08 -5.14
N ALA A 67 8.81 -3.37 -5.41
CA ALA A 67 9.75 -3.70 -6.47
C ALA A 67 10.39 -5.09 -6.27
N PRO A 68 10.52 -5.91 -7.34
CA PRO A 68 11.02 -7.28 -7.28
C PRO A 68 12.55 -7.29 -7.09
N ILE A 69 13.03 -6.91 -5.91
CA ILE A 69 14.46 -6.97 -5.57
C ILE A 69 14.98 -8.41 -5.51
N GLN A 70 14.08 -9.38 -5.34
CA GLN A 70 14.40 -10.80 -5.30
C GLN A 70 14.90 -11.36 -6.65
N GLY A 71 14.49 -10.77 -7.77
CA GLY A 71 14.89 -11.25 -9.10
C GLY A 71 16.37 -11.05 -9.44
N LEU A 72 17.07 -10.14 -8.74
CA LEU A 72 18.48 -9.86 -9.02
C LEU A 72 19.40 -10.97 -8.50
N ALA A 73 19.17 -11.45 -7.27
CA ALA A 73 19.94 -12.55 -6.68
C ALA A 73 19.72 -13.86 -7.45
N ASP A 74 18.46 -14.15 -7.80
CA ASP A 74 18.10 -15.37 -8.55
C ASP A 74 18.75 -15.39 -9.94
N ARG A 75 18.86 -14.22 -10.58
CA ARG A 75 19.52 -14.10 -11.88
C ARG A 75 21.02 -14.37 -11.80
N VAL A 76 21.70 -13.93 -10.76
CA VAL A 76 23.14 -14.23 -10.55
C VAL A 76 23.33 -15.72 -10.30
N SER A 77 22.52 -16.31 -9.43
CA SER A 77 22.55 -17.75 -9.11
C SER A 77 22.32 -18.61 -10.36
N PHE A 78 21.43 -18.18 -11.26
CA PHE A 78 21.13 -18.89 -12.51
C PHE A 78 22.36 -19.08 -13.41
N TYR A 79 23.27 -18.10 -13.48
CA TYR A 79 24.51 -18.22 -14.27
C TYR A 79 25.65 -18.84 -13.46
N PHE A 80 25.73 -18.56 -12.16
CA PHE A 80 26.82 -19.00 -11.30
C PHE A 80 26.84 -20.52 -11.12
N VAL A 81 25.68 -21.14 -10.85
CA VAL A 81 25.61 -22.58 -10.58
C VAL A 81 26.06 -23.43 -11.78
N PRO A 82 25.57 -23.22 -13.02
CA PRO A 82 26.05 -23.97 -14.18
C PRO A 82 27.52 -23.72 -14.48
N ALA A 83 28.02 -22.49 -14.28
CA ALA A 83 29.42 -22.16 -14.50
C ALA A 83 30.35 -22.94 -13.55
N VAL A 84 30.02 -23.00 -12.26
CA VAL A 84 30.80 -23.77 -11.27
C VAL A 84 30.77 -25.27 -11.58
N VAL A 85 29.60 -25.80 -11.99
CA VAL A 85 29.48 -27.21 -12.39
C VAL A 85 30.34 -27.50 -13.64
N LEU A 86 30.35 -26.61 -14.63
CA LEU A 86 31.18 -26.75 -15.82
C LEU A 86 32.67 -26.76 -15.47
N VAL A 87 33.11 -25.83 -14.62
CA VAL A 87 34.50 -25.75 -14.16
C VAL A 87 34.90 -27.02 -13.39
N ALA A 88 34.02 -27.55 -12.54
CA ALA A 88 34.26 -28.80 -11.82
C ALA A 88 34.42 -29.99 -12.77
N ILE A 89 33.59 -30.08 -13.81
CA ILE A 89 33.69 -31.13 -14.84
C ILE A 89 35.00 -31.00 -15.62
N VAL A 90 35.36 -29.78 -16.05
CA VAL A 90 36.61 -29.53 -16.78
C VAL A 90 37.82 -29.88 -15.92
N ALA A 91 37.83 -29.48 -14.65
CA ALA A 91 38.89 -29.83 -13.71
C ALA A 91 39.02 -31.34 -13.51
N PHE A 92 37.89 -32.05 -13.37
CA PHE A 92 37.87 -33.52 -13.29
C PHE A 92 38.47 -34.17 -14.53
N ILE A 93 38.08 -33.74 -15.73
CA ILE A 93 38.60 -34.28 -16.99
C ILE A 93 40.10 -33.99 -17.14
N ALA A 94 40.53 -32.76 -16.84
CA ALA A 94 41.93 -32.37 -16.93
C ALA A 94 42.80 -33.22 -16.01
N TRP A 95 42.36 -33.45 -14.77
CA TRP A 95 43.09 -34.30 -13.81
C TRP A 95 43.07 -35.78 -14.22
N ALA A 96 41.96 -36.28 -14.78
CA ALA A 96 41.88 -37.66 -15.24
C ALA A 96 42.79 -37.97 -16.44
N VAL A 97 43.10 -36.97 -17.29
CA VAL A 97 43.92 -37.15 -18.50
C VAL A 97 45.40 -36.84 -18.27
N PHE A 98 45.71 -35.81 -17.47
CA PHE A 98 47.08 -35.31 -17.26
C PHE A 98 47.59 -35.48 -15.83
N GLY A 99 46.76 -35.98 -14.92
CA GLY A 99 47.19 -36.34 -13.58
C GLY A 99 48.14 -37.55 -13.61
N PRO A 100 48.98 -37.71 -12.59
CA PRO A 100 49.87 -38.87 -12.46
C PRO A 100 49.12 -40.20 -12.39
#